data_AF-A0A7C2NJP8-F1
#
_entry.id   AF-A0A7C2NJP8-F1
#
_cell.length_a   1.000
_cell.length_b   1.000
_cell.length_c   1.000
_cell.angle_alpha   90.00
_cell.angle_beta   90.00
_cell.angle_gamma   90.00
#
_symmetry.space_group_name_H-M   'P 1'
#
loop_
_entity.id
_entity.type
_entity.pdbx_description
1 polymer ?
#
loop_
_entity_poly.entity_id
_entity_poly.type
_entity_poly.pdbx_seq_one_letter_code
_entity_poly.pdbx_strand_id
1 'polypeptide(L)'
;MKVKGLDDKILAIAVDDPAFSDYTHHGQLPAHTLREIKRFFQDYKALENKEVVVEEFMGPEEALGILRESLDLYRRLRRGELPRKA
;
A
#
# COMPACT_ATOMS: atom_id res chain seq x y z
N MET A 1 1.47 1.04 3.52
CA MET A 1 1.00 2.35 4.01
C MET A 1 -0.49 2.23 4.23
N LYS A 2 -0.95 2.54 5.45
CA LYS A 2 -2.36 2.45 5.78
C LYS A 2 -3.04 3.79 5.51
N VAL A 3 -4.21 3.73 4.89
CA VAL A 3 -5.04 4.90 4.62
C VAL A 3 -6.35 4.69 5.36
N LYS A 4 -6.85 5.72 6.04
CA LYS A 4 -8.10 5.65 6.81
C LYS A 4 -9.24 5.15 5.90
N GLY A 5 -9.64 3.89 6.10
CA GLY A 5 -10.52 3.14 5.20
C GLY A 5 -10.03 1.70 5.00
N LEU A 6 -10.59 1.00 4.00
CA LEU A 6 -10.21 -0.37 3.58
C LEU A 6 -9.28 -0.35 2.34
N ASP A 7 -8.33 0.59 2.29
CA ASP A 7 -7.47 0.85 1.11
C ASP A 7 -5.99 0.91 1.49
N ASP A 8 -5.46 -0.25 1.90
CA ASP A 8 -4.03 -0.41 2.17
C ASP A 8 -3.22 -0.34 0.86
N LYS A 9 -2.09 0.38 0.91
CA LYS A 9 -1.20 0.57 -0.26
C LYS A 9 0.15 -0.08 -0.01
N ILE A 10 0.58 -0.94 -0.95
CA ILE A 10 1.91 -1.55 -0.94
C ILE A 10 2.91 -0.60 -1.61
N LEU A 11 4.00 -0.30 -0.93
CA LEU A 11 5.17 0.38 -1.50
C LEU A 11 6.19 -0.70 -1.90
N ALA A 12 6.62 -0.68 -3.15
CA ALA A 12 7.57 -1.66 -3.70
C ALA A 12 8.57 -0.96 -4.62
N ILE A 13 9.69 -1.65 -4.86
CA ILE A 13 10.71 -1.25 -5.82
C ILE A 13 10.81 -2.30 -6.92
N ALA A 14 11.31 -1.91 -8.10
CA ALA A 14 11.64 -2.86 -9.14
C ALA A 14 12.97 -3.54 -8.78
N VAL A 15 12.98 -4.88 -8.75
CA VAL A 15 14.16 -5.66 -8.32
C VAL A 15 15.35 -5.52 -9.26
N ASP A 16 15.10 -5.22 -10.53
CA ASP A 16 16.12 -5.04 -11.58
C ASP A 16 16.51 -3.57 -11.79
N ASP A 17 15.97 -2.64 -10.99
CA ASP A 17 16.35 -1.24 -11.06
C ASP A 17 17.57 -0.98 -10.16
N PRO A 18 18.77 -0.75 -10.71
CA PRO A 18 20.00 -0.58 -9.92
C PRO A 18 19.97 0.66 -9.02
N ALA A 19 19.07 1.62 -9.28
CA ALA A 19 18.92 2.78 -8.40
C ALA A 19 18.16 2.44 -7.10
N PHE A 20 17.43 1.33 -7.06
CA PHE A 20 16.54 0.98 -5.95
C PHE A 20 16.67 -0.46 -5.42
N SER A 21 17.32 -1.36 -6.16
CA SER A 21 17.40 -2.80 -5.86
C SER A 21 17.96 -3.13 -4.48
N ASP A 22 18.78 -2.24 -3.91
CA ASP A 22 19.39 -2.42 -2.59
C ASP A 22 18.44 -2.08 -1.43
N TYR A 23 17.29 -1.46 -1.69
CA TYR A 23 16.32 -1.10 -0.66
C TYR A 23 15.39 -2.27 -0.32
N THR A 24 15.44 -2.69 0.94
CA THR A 24 14.61 -3.76 1.51
C THR A 24 13.60 -3.24 2.53
N HIS A 25 13.74 -2.00 2.98
CA HIS A 25 12.85 -1.38 3.95
C HIS A 25 12.59 0.09 3.59
N HIS A 26 11.36 0.57 3.72
CA HIS A 26 10.99 1.95 3.36
C HIS A 26 11.82 3.01 4.11
N GLY A 27 12.22 2.71 5.35
CA GLY A 27 13.08 3.57 6.17
C GLY A 27 14.52 3.75 5.64
N GLN A 28 14.94 2.98 4.63
CA GLN A 28 16.23 3.19 3.95
C GLN A 28 16.14 4.25 2.84
N LEU A 29 14.93 4.60 2.40
CA LEU A 29 14.72 5.66 1.42
C LEU A 29 15.00 7.03 2.05
N PRO A 30 15.42 8.02 1.24
CA PRO A 30 15.51 9.40 1.70
C PRO A 30 14.20 9.89 2.32
N ALA A 31 14.28 10.53 3.49
CA ALA A 31 13.10 10.95 4.24
C ALA A 31 12.17 11.90 3.44
N HIS A 32 12.69 12.66 2.48
CA HIS A 32 11.87 13.53 1.63
C HIS A 32 10.99 12.74 0.67
N THR A 33 11.47 11.61 0.12
CA THR A 33 10.71 10.72 -0.76
C THR A 33 9.46 10.19 -0.07
N LEU A 34 9.58 9.74 1.19
CA LEU A 34 8.43 9.28 1.97
C LEU A 34 7.42 10.39 2.25
N ARG A 35 7.89 11.63 2.47
CA ARG A 35 7.00 12.80 2.65
C ARG A 35 6.24 13.15 1.38
N GLU A 36 6.90 13.09 0.23
CA GLU A 36 6.27 13.34 -1.08
C GLU A 36 5.17 12.32 -1.37
N ILE A 37 5.44 11.02 -1.16
CA ILE A 37 4.45 9.95 -1.31
C ILE A 37 3.25 10.17 -0.37
N LYS A 38 3.53 10.48 0.91
CA LYS A 38 2.46 10.76 1.89
C LYS A 38 1.60 11.95 1.46
N ARG A 39 2.23 13.06 1.04
CA ARG A 39 1.55 14.28 0.57
C ARG A 39 0.70 14.00 -0.66
N PHE A 40 1.21 13.25 -1.64
CA PHE A 40 0.47 12.87 -2.83
C PHE A 40 -0.86 12.18 -2.47
N PHE A 41 -0.83 11.17 -1.60
CA PHE A 41 -2.04 10.45 -1.21
C PHE A 41 -3.00 11.24 -0.33
N GLN A 42 -2.53 12.25 0.41
CA GLN A 42 -3.40 13.17 1.13
C GLN A 42 -4.17 14.09 0.16
N ASP A 43 -3.50 14.54 -0.90
CA ASP A 43 -4.00 15.63 -1.73
C ASP A 43 -4.71 15.15 -3.01
N TYR A 44 -4.47 13.93 -3.50
CA TYR A 44 -4.94 13.51 -4.84
C TYR A 44 -6.47 13.52 -5.02
N LYS A 45 -7.24 13.53 -3.92
CA LYS A 45 -8.72 13.62 -3.95
C LYS A 45 -9.27 14.95 -3.44
N ALA A 46 -8.41 15.95 -3.20
CA ALA A 46 -8.84 17.25 -2.69
C ALA A 46 -9.84 17.92 -3.64
N LEU A 47 -9.65 17.81 -4.96
CA LEU A 47 -10.57 18.35 -5.97
C LEU A 47 -11.92 17.61 -6.04
N GLU A 48 -12.02 16.42 -5.46
CA GLU A 48 -13.28 15.68 -5.30
C GLU A 48 -14.02 16.06 -4.00
N ASN A 49 -13.52 17.04 -3.23
CA ASN A 49 -13.98 17.36 -1.88
C ASN A 49 -13.93 16.15 -0.93
N LYS A 50 -12.96 15.25 -1.12
CA LYS A 50 -12.72 14.09 -0.25
C LYS A 50 -11.42 14.28 0.49
N GLU A 51 -11.46 14.06 1.79
CA GLU A 51 -10.27 14.04 2.63
C GLU A 51 -9.70 12.62 2.72
N VAL A 52 -8.39 12.49 2.54
CA VAL A 52 -7.68 11.22 2.68
C VAL A 52 -6.69 11.33 3.82
N VAL A 53 -6.92 10.56 4.88
CA VAL A 53 -6.00 10.49 6.02
C VAL A 53 -5.03 9.35 5.80
N VAL A 54 -3.76 9.69 5.59
CA VAL A 54 -2.66 8.72 5.44
C VAL A 54 -2.00 8.48 6.80
N GLU A 55 -2.04 7.24 7.28
CA GLU A 55 -1.36 6.79 8.49
C GLU A 55 0.16 6.59 8.24
N GLU A 56 0.86 5.99 9.20
CA GLU A 56 2.29 5.70 9.08
C GLU A 56 2.59 4.60 8.04
N PHE A 57 3.84 4.59 7.55
CA PHE A 57 4.35 3.48 6.77
C PHE A 57 4.56 2.26 7.70
N MET A 58 4.23 1.09 7.17
CA MET A 58 4.42 -0.19 7.87
C MET A 58 5.64 -0.91 7.30
N GLY A 59 6.19 -1.85 8.07
CA GLY A 59 7.31 -2.67 7.67
C GLY A 59 6.97 -3.64 6.51
N PRO A 60 8.01 -4.24 5.89
CA PRO A 60 7.84 -5.24 4.84
C PRO A 60 7.13 -6.50 5.34
N GLU A 61 7.29 -6.88 6.60
CA GLU A 61 6.63 -8.04 7.20
C GLU A 61 5.10 -7.89 7.20
N GLU A 62 4.59 -6.73 7.64
CA GLU A 62 3.16 -6.46 7.62
C GLU A 62 2.63 -6.31 6.20
N ALA A 63 3.41 -5.69 5.30
CA ALA A 63 3.05 -5.60 3.89
C ALA A 63 2.88 -6.99 3.24
N LEU A 64 3.78 -7.93 3.56
CA LEU A 64 3.68 -9.32 3.12
C LEU A 64 2.48 -10.04 3.73
N GLY A 65 2.14 -9.75 4.99
CA GLY A 65 0.93 -10.27 5.65
C GLY A 65 -0.34 -9.86 4.90
N ILE A 66 -0.50 -8.55 4.64
CA ILE A 66 -1.65 -8.00 3.90
C ILE A 66 -1.72 -8.58 2.48
N LEU A 67 -0.57 -8.71 1.80
CA LEU A 67 -0.52 -9.28 0.45
C LEU A 67 -0.99 -10.75 0.44
N ARG A 68 -0.54 -11.56 1.40
CA ARG A 68 -0.96 -12.96 1.53
C ARG A 68 -2.46 -13.09 1.80
N GLU A 69 -2.97 -12.30 2.74
CA GLU A 69 -4.41 -12.25 3.03
C GLU A 69 -5.22 -11.86 1.78
N SER A 70 -4.77 -10.84 1.05
CA SER A 70 -5.41 -10.38 -0.18
C SER A 70 -5.43 -11.46 -1.28
N LEU A 71 -4.31 -12.19 -1.44
CA LEU A 71 -4.22 -13.31 -2.38
C LEU A 71 -5.15 -14.46 -1.99
N ASP A 72 -5.23 -14.80 -0.70
CA ASP A 72 -6.12 -15.85 -0.24
C ASP A 72 -7.59 -15.47 -0.39
N LEU A 73 -7.95 -14.22 -0.09
CA LEU A 73 -9.29 -13.70 -0.34
C LEU A 73 -9.63 -13.79 -1.83
N TYR A 74 -8.72 -13.40 -2.71
CA TYR A 74 -8.90 -13.52 -4.16
C TYR A 74 -9.09 -14.99 -4.61
N ARG A 75 -8.30 -15.92 -4.06
CA ARG A 75 -8.45 -17.35 -4.37
C ARG A 75 -9.81 -17.90 -3.91
N ARG A 76 -10.25 -17.55 -2.70
CA ARG A 76 -11.58 -17.91 -2.18
C ARG A 76 -12.70 -17.33 -3.06
N LEU A 77 -12.56 -16.07 -3.49
CA LEU A 77 -13.49 -15.45 -4.44
C LEU A 77 -13.59 -16.26 -5.74
N ARG A 78 -12.44 -16.66 -6.31
CA ARG A 78 -12.38 -17.43 -7.56
C ARG A 78 -12.96 -18.84 -7.43
N ARG A 79 -12.94 -19.42 -6.23
CA ARG A 79 -13.58 -20.72 -5.93
C ARG A 79 -15.07 -20.61 -5.56
N GLY A 80 -15.61 -19.40 -5.47
CA GLY A 80 -17.02 -19.17 -5.08
C GLY A 80 -17.27 -19.34 -3.58
N GLU A 81 -16.23 -19.30 -2.75
CA GLU A 81 -16.31 -19.47 -1.29
C GLU A 81 -16.65 -18.17 -0.55
N LEU A 82 -16.76 -17.06 -1.28
CA LEU A 82 -17.17 -15.77 -0.72
C LEU A 82 -18.59 -15.44 -1.17
N PRO A 83 -19.42 -14.89 -0.27
CA PRO A 83 -20.74 -14.40 -0.65
C PRO A 83 -20.60 -13.31 -1.71
N ARG A 84 -21.45 -13.35 -2.73
CA ARG A 84 -21.61 -12.18 -3.61
C ARG A 84 -22.13 -11.04 -2.77
N LYS A 85 -21.51 -9.86 -2.86
CA LYS A 85 -22.10 -8.65 -2.29
C LYS A 85 -23.51 -8.52 -2.90
N ALA A 86 -24.52 -8.46 -2.03
CA ALA A 86 -25.89 -8.18 -2.38
C ALA A 86 -26.02 -6.79 -3.03
#